data_AF-A0A2A3JRT0-F1
#
_entry.id   AF-A0A2A3JRT0-F1
#
_cell.length_a   1.000
_cell.length_b   1.000
_cell.length_c   1.000
_cell.angle_alpha   90.00
_cell.angle_beta   90.00
_cell.angle_gamma   90.00
#
_symmetry.space_group_name_H-M   'P 1'
#
loop_
_entity.id
_entity.type
_entity.pdbx_description
1 polymer ?
#
loop_
_entity_poly.entity_id
_entity_poly.type
_entity_poly.pdbx_seq_one_letter_code
_entity_poly.pdbx_strand_id
1 'polypeptide(L)'
;MRLRGVRRSSNVEDRRRSGGRVAMGGGLGGIALLIVLAIGYFAGVDVTPLLNNSTVETSSEPRELTPQEKLAGEFASQVLATTEEVWTQILPEQAGREYTPPTLVLFSGQTASPCGGASGATGPFYCPLDQQAYLDTEFFATLEQQLG
;
A
#
# COMPACT_ATOMS: atom_id res chain seq x y z
N MET A 1 16.12 15.75 11.04
CA MET A 1 14.99 16.37 10.30
C MET A 1 14.12 17.17 11.29
N ARG A 2 13.72 18.40 10.96
CA ARG A 2 13.06 19.35 11.91
C ARG A 2 11.55 19.46 11.67
N LEU A 3 10.81 18.37 11.81
CA LEU A 3 9.33 18.37 11.76
C LEU A 3 8.67 18.22 13.14
N ARG A 4 9.45 18.37 14.23
CA ARG A 4 8.93 18.33 15.60
C ARG A 4 7.88 19.43 15.79
N GLY A 5 6.66 19.04 16.15
CA GLY A 5 5.53 19.94 16.37
C GLY A 5 4.63 20.18 15.15
N VAL A 6 4.96 19.60 13.99
CA VAL A 6 4.08 19.63 12.81
C VAL A 6 2.94 18.62 12.99
N ARG A 7 1.71 19.01 12.65
CA ARG A 7 0.55 18.11 12.69
C ARG A 7 0.73 16.94 11.71
N ARG A 8 0.13 15.80 12.02
CA ARG A 8 0.01 14.68 11.09
C ARG A 8 -1.18 14.90 10.17
N SER A 9 -1.06 14.50 8.90
CA SER A 9 -2.22 14.46 7.99
C SER A 9 -3.17 13.34 8.40
N SER A 10 -4.46 13.58 8.26
CA SER A 10 -5.52 12.58 8.41
C SER A 10 -5.72 11.72 7.16
N ASN A 11 -5.14 12.10 6.02
CA ASN A 11 -5.30 11.42 4.73
C ASN A 11 -4.24 10.32 4.56
N VAL A 12 -4.06 9.47 5.58
CA VAL A 12 -3.05 8.41 5.57
C VAL A 12 -3.70 7.04 5.82
N GLU A 13 -3.46 6.12 4.89
CA GLU A 13 -3.82 4.72 4.99
C GLU A 13 -2.56 3.89 5.25
N ASP A 14 -2.49 3.20 6.40
CA ASP A 14 -1.32 2.40 6.77
C ASP A 14 -1.55 0.91 6.48
N ARG A 15 -1.11 0.46 5.29
CA ARG A 15 -1.19 -0.94 4.84
C ARG A 15 0.01 -1.79 5.29
N ARG A 16 0.94 -1.23 6.07
CA ARG A 16 2.13 -1.96 6.57
C ARG A 16 1.78 -2.97 7.66
N ARG A 17 0.68 -2.72 8.38
CA ARG A 17 0.17 -3.60 9.45
C ARG A 17 -0.63 -4.77 8.90
N SER A 18 -1.27 -4.61 7.75
CA SER A 18 -1.89 -5.71 7.02
C SER A 18 -0.79 -6.52 6.34
N GLY A 19 -0.23 -7.48 7.07
CA GLY A 19 0.88 -8.32 6.63
C GLY A 19 0.68 -8.83 5.21
N GLY A 20 1.71 -8.62 4.38
CA GLY A 20 1.73 -8.89 2.96
C GLY A 20 1.33 -10.30 2.61
N ARG A 21 0.15 -10.42 2.02
CA ARG A 21 -0.14 -11.31 0.90
C ARG A 21 -1.09 -10.53 0.03
N VAL A 22 -0.61 -10.05 -1.12
CA VAL A 22 -1.50 -9.65 -2.22
C VAL A 22 -2.42 -10.84 -2.41
N ALA A 23 -3.69 -10.69 -2.01
CA ALA A 23 -4.70 -11.69 -2.25
C ALA A 23 -4.92 -11.74 -3.76
N MET A 24 -4.05 -12.47 -4.46
CA MET A 24 -4.30 -12.97 -5.81
C MET A 24 -5.41 -14.03 -5.70
N GLY A 25 -6.58 -13.61 -5.23
CA GLY A 25 -7.62 -14.47 -4.70
C GLY A 25 -8.95 -13.76 -4.40
N GLY A 26 -8.98 -12.43 -4.35
CA GLY A 26 -10.23 -11.67 -4.26
C GLY A 26 -10.82 -11.41 -5.64
N GLY A 27 -11.91 -12.10 -5.99
CA GLY A 27 -12.76 -11.77 -7.15
C GLY A 27 -12.68 -12.75 -8.32
N LEU A 28 -11.49 -12.96 -8.89
CA LEU A 28 -11.30 -13.86 -10.05
C LEU A 28 -10.62 -15.18 -9.69
N GLY A 29 -9.63 -15.15 -8.78
CA GLY A 29 -8.90 -16.35 -8.35
C GLY A 29 -9.77 -17.34 -7.58
N GLY A 30 -10.64 -16.86 -6.69
CA GLY A 30 -11.58 -17.72 -5.94
C GLY A 30 -12.62 -18.38 -6.84
N ILE A 31 -13.18 -17.66 -7.82
CA ILE A 31 -14.14 -18.23 -8.77
C ILE A 31 -13.44 -19.25 -9.67
N ALA A 32 -12.23 -18.94 -10.17
CA ALA A 32 -11.44 -19.88 -10.95
C ALA A 32 -11.09 -21.14 -10.14
N LEU A 33 -10.73 -21.01 -8.86
CA LEU A 33 -10.48 -22.13 -7.96
C LEU A 33 -11.75 -22.99 -7.79
N LEU A 34 -12.91 -22.37 -7.59
CA LEU A 34 -14.20 -23.08 -7.48
C LEU A 34 -14.55 -23.83 -8.77
N ILE A 35 -14.28 -23.24 -9.94
CA ILE A 35 -14.48 -23.90 -11.24
C ILE A 35 -13.54 -25.10 -11.38
N VAL A 36 -12.27 -24.96 -11.03
CA VAL A 36 -11.28 -26.07 -11.08
C VAL A 36 -11.68 -27.19 -10.13
N LEU A 37 -12.13 -26.88 -8.91
CA LEU A 37 -12.66 -27.84 -7.95
C LEU A 37 -13.89 -28.58 -8.50
N ALA A 38 -14.83 -27.87 -9.13
CA ALA A 38 -16.01 -28.46 -9.74
C ALA A 38 -15.64 -29.41 -10.89
N ILE A 39 -14.74 -28.99 -11.79
CA ILE A 39 -14.25 -29.83 -12.89
C ILE A 39 -13.53 -31.06 -12.33
N GLY A 40 -12.67 -30.90 -11.32
CA GLY A 40 -11.97 -32.02 -10.67
C GLY A 40 -12.93 -33.06 -10.07
N TYR A 41 -14.00 -32.59 -9.41
CA TYR A 41 -15.04 -33.46 -8.85
C TYR A 41 -15.79 -34.26 -9.93
N PHE A 42 -16.18 -33.63 -11.03
CA PHE A 42 -16.92 -34.30 -12.11
C PHE A 42 -16.04 -35.15 -13.04
N ALA A 43 -14.76 -34.77 -13.23
CA ALA A 43 -13.83 -35.47 -14.11
C ALA A 43 -12.97 -36.54 -13.40
N GLY A 44 -13.08 -36.68 -12.07
CA GLY A 44 -12.31 -37.63 -11.28
C GLY A 44 -10.81 -37.30 -11.19
N VAL A 45 -10.44 -36.02 -11.39
CA VAL A 45 -9.06 -35.55 -11.33
C VAL A 45 -8.72 -35.19 -9.87
N ASP A 46 -7.65 -35.75 -9.34
CA ASP A 46 -7.19 -35.46 -7.98
C ASP A 46 -6.59 -34.05 -7.90
N VAL A 47 -7.37 -33.11 -7.35
CA VAL A 47 -6.99 -31.71 -7.14
C VAL A 47 -6.36 -31.48 -5.76
N THR A 48 -6.24 -32.51 -4.92
CA THR A 48 -5.58 -32.44 -3.60
C THR A 48 -4.18 -31.83 -3.65
N PRO A 49 -3.34 -32.05 -4.68
CA PRO A 49 -2.05 -31.36 -4.81
C PRO A 49 -2.17 -29.84 -4.95
N LEU A 50 -3.23 -29.36 -5.60
CA LEU A 50 -3.51 -27.93 -5.72
C LEU A 50 -4.01 -27.35 -4.40
N LEU A 51 -4.83 -28.07 -3.64
CA LEU A 51 -5.28 -27.63 -2.30
C LEU A 51 -4.12 -27.57 -1.30
N ASN A 52 -3.20 -28.55 -1.33
CA ASN A 52 -2.02 -28.56 -0.47
C ASN A 52 -1.01 -27.46 -0.82
N ASN A 53 -1.01 -26.98 -2.07
CA ASN A 53 -0.25 -25.81 -2.47
C ASN A 53 -1.04 -24.49 -2.31
N SER A 54 -2.31 -24.58 -1.90
CA SER A 54 -3.25 -23.46 -1.71
C SER A 54 -3.66 -23.26 -0.25
N THR A 55 -2.98 -23.90 0.71
CA THR A 55 -2.97 -23.48 2.13
C THR A 55 -2.27 -22.13 2.25
N VAL A 56 -2.91 -21.11 1.68
CA VAL A 56 -2.66 -19.72 1.99
C VAL A 56 -3.25 -19.53 3.38
N GLU A 57 -2.42 -19.78 4.40
CA GLU A 57 -2.71 -19.35 5.77
C GLU A 57 -3.14 -17.87 5.71
N THR A 58 -4.43 -17.67 5.89
CA THR A 58 -5.06 -16.35 5.98
C THR A 58 -5.00 -15.95 7.45
N SER A 59 -3.79 -15.93 8.01
CA SER A 59 -3.54 -15.30 9.31
C SER A 59 -3.23 -13.84 9.04
N SER A 60 -4.27 -13.04 8.80
CA SER A 60 -4.17 -11.58 8.75
C SER A 60 -4.14 -10.99 10.16
N GLU A 61 -3.26 -11.50 11.02
CA GLU A 61 -2.96 -10.83 12.28
C GLU A 61 -2.20 -9.53 11.94
N PRO A 62 -2.63 -8.37 12.45
CA PRO A 62 -1.92 -7.12 12.25
C PRO A 62 -0.48 -7.27 12.75
N ARG A 63 0.50 -7.10 11.86
CA ARG A 63 1.92 -7.06 12.25
C ARG A 63 2.16 -5.81 13.08
N GLU A 64 2.86 -5.96 14.21
CA GLU A 64 3.32 -4.83 14.98
C GLU A 64 4.49 -4.12 14.27
N LEU A 65 4.37 -2.80 14.13
CA LEU A 65 5.43 -1.96 13.56
C LEU A 65 6.56 -1.73 14.56
N THR A 66 7.79 -1.86 14.08
CA THR A 66 9.01 -1.46 14.78
C THR A 66 9.02 0.04 15.08
N PRO A 67 9.81 0.50 16.07
CA PRO A 67 9.95 1.93 16.35
C PRO A 67 10.40 2.76 15.12
N GLN A 68 11.27 2.20 14.28
CA GLN A 68 11.75 2.88 13.07
C GLN A 68 10.64 3.02 12.01
N GLU A 69 9.84 1.98 11.78
CA GLU A 69 8.68 2.04 10.87
C GLU A 69 7.63 3.05 11.37
N LYS A 70 7.43 3.15 12.69
CA LYS A 70 6.53 4.15 13.30
C LYS A 70 7.03 5.58 13.02
N LEU A 71 8.32 5.84 13.22
CA LEU A 71 8.94 7.14 12.94
C LEU A 71 8.89 7.50 11.44
N ALA A 72 9.18 6.54 10.56
CA ALA A 72 9.08 6.70 9.12
C ALA A 72 7.66 7.10 8.68
N GLY A 73 6.64 6.44 9.23
CA GLY A 73 5.24 6.76 8.94
C GLY A 73 4.81 8.11 9.49
N GLU A 74 5.27 8.47 10.70
CA GLU A 74 5.02 9.79 11.27
C GLU A 74 5.64 10.91 10.42
N PHE A 75 6.90 10.71 9.99
CA PHE A 75 7.59 11.63 9.11
C PHE A 75 6.84 11.84 7.79
N ALA A 76 6.45 10.74 7.11
CA ALA A 76 5.68 10.83 5.87
C ALA A 76 4.33 11.56 6.06
N SER A 77 3.64 11.28 7.17
CA SER A 77 2.37 11.94 7.51
C SER A 77 2.52 13.44 7.78
N GLN A 78 3.62 13.87 8.40
CA GLN A 78 3.92 15.29 8.62
C GLN A 78 4.27 16.00 7.29
N VAL A 79 5.06 15.35 6.43
CA VAL A 79 5.37 15.88 5.09
C VAL A 79 4.10 16.05 4.26
N LEU A 80 3.18 15.08 4.31
CA LEU A 80 1.89 15.20 3.64
C LEU A 80 1.10 16.39 4.20
N ALA A 81 1.02 16.56 5.52
CA ALA A 81 0.31 17.68 6.13
C ALA A 81 0.86 19.04 5.67
N THR A 82 2.18 19.18 5.58
CA THR A 82 2.80 20.41 5.06
C THR A 82 2.53 20.62 3.58
N THR A 83 2.48 19.53 2.80
CA THR A 83 2.16 19.57 1.37
C THR A 83 0.71 20.04 1.18
N GLU A 84 -0.22 19.49 1.95
CA GLU A 84 -1.63 19.91 1.93
C GLU A 84 -1.77 21.40 2.26
N GLU A 85 -1.12 21.87 3.31
CA GLU A 85 -1.20 23.26 3.75
C GLU A 85 -0.67 24.23 2.68
N VAL A 86 0.49 23.94 2.11
CA VAL A 86 1.13 24.77 1.09
C VAL A 86 0.29 24.79 -0.19
N TRP A 87 -0.13 23.63 -0.70
CA TRP A 87 -0.79 23.55 -1.99
C TRP A 87 -2.27 23.98 -1.96
N THR A 88 -2.93 23.88 -0.80
CA THR A 88 -4.27 24.46 -0.60
C THR A 88 -4.27 25.98 -0.78
N GLN A 89 -3.15 26.65 -0.50
CA GLN A 89 -3.02 28.10 -0.71
C GLN A 89 -2.49 28.41 -2.12
N ILE A 90 -1.39 27.76 -2.51
CA ILE A 90 -0.66 28.10 -3.73
C ILE A 90 -1.43 27.76 -5.01
N LEU A 91 -2.09 26.60 -5.08
CA LEU A 91 -2.69 26.15 -6.34
C LEU A 91 -3.89 27.00 -6.78
N PRO A 92 -4.82 27.39 -5.89
CA PRO A 92 -5.88 28.32 -6.24
C PRO A 92 -5.33 29.68 -6.69
N GLU A 93 -4.33 30.22 -5.98
CA GLU A 93 -3.73 31.53 -6.28
C GLU A 93 -3.01 31.56 -7.64
N GLN A 94 -2.25 30.51 -7.96
CA GLN A 94 -1.42 30.51 -9.16
C GLN A 94 -2.10 29.95 -10.41
N ALA A 95 -3.02 28.99 -10.24
CA ALA A 95 -3.63 28.26 -11.35
C ALA A 95 -5.15 28.39 -11.41
N GLY A 96 -5.80 29.05 -10.44
CA GLY A 96 -7.25 29.12 -10.35
C GLY A 96 -7.90 27.74 -10.16
N ARG A 97 -7.17 26.79 -9.57
CA ARG A 97 -7.64 25.42 -9.35
C ARG A 97 -7.58 25.05 -7.87
N GLU A 98 -8.65 24.47 -7.37
CA GLU A 98 -8.70 23.90 -6.03
C GLU A 98 -7.74 22.72 -5.91
N TYR A 99 -7.00 22.68 -4.80
CA TYR A 99 -6.15 21.54 -4.48
C TYR A 99 -6.98 20.42 -3.84
N THR A 100 -6.92 19.23 -4.44
CA THR A 100 -7.52 18.02 -3.86
C THR A 100 -6.41 17.18 -3.23
N PRO A 101 -6.37 17.04 -1.89
CA PRO A 101 -5.33 16.27 -1.23
C PRO A 101 -5.49 14.77 -1.54
N PRO A 102 -4.41 14.07 -1.93
CA PRO A 102 -4.47 12.63 -2.14
C PRO A 102 -4.52 11.89 -0.79
N THR A 103 -5.05 10.68 -0.79
CA THR A 103 -4.81 9.74 0.31
C THR A 103 -3.43 9.11 0.15
N LEU A 104 -2.59 9.16 1.17
CA LEU A 104 -1.28 8.54 1.19
C LEU A 104 -1.36 7.11 1.75
N VAL A 105 -1.05 6.14 0.90
CA VAL A 105 -0.94 4.73 1.25
C VAL A 105 0.51 4.43 1.62
N LEU A 106 0.74 4.12 2.89
CA LEU A 106 2.02 3.59 3.38
C LEU A 106 2.02 2.07 3.26
N PHE A 107 3.05 1.52 2.63
CA PHE A 107 3.25 0.08 2.51
C PHE A 107 4.73 -0.31 2.70
N SER A 108 4.99 -1.62 2.71
CA SER A 108 6.34 -2.20 2.83
C SER A 108 6.50 -3.29 1.77
N GLY A 109 7.47 -3.13 0.87
CA GLY A 109 7.84 -4.11 -0.15
C GLY A 109 6.93 -4.10 -1.39
N GLN A 110 5.67 -4.52 -1.24
CA GLN A 110 4.71 -4.57 -2.36
C GLN A 110 3.29 -4.20 -1.94
N THR A 111 2.56 -3.55 -2.85
CA THR A 111 1.13 -3.23 -2.68
C THR A 111 0.39 -3.24 -4.01
N ALA A 112 -0.91 -3.51 -3.99
CA ALA A 112 -1.75 -3.41 -5.17
C ALA A 112 -2.34 -2.01 -5.30
N SER A 113 -2.39 -1.49 -6.53
CA SER A 113 -3.16 -0.31 -6.91
C SER A 113 -3.99 -0.61 -8.16
N PRO A 114 -5.02 0.17 -8.48
CA PRO A 114 -5.76 0.04 -9.73
C PRO A 114 -4.90 0.34 -10.98
N CYS A 115 -3.79 1.07 -10.82
CA CYS A 115 -2.84 1.34 -11.88
C CYS A 115 -1.82 0.20 -12.08
N GLY A 116 -1.88 -0.87 -11.27
CA GLY A 116 -0.97 -2.01 -11.29
C GLY A 116 -0.38 -2.35 -9.91
N GLY A 117 0.41 -3.41 -9.85
CA GLY A 117 1.20 -3.73 -8.66
C GLY A 117 2.37 -2.78 -8.51
N ALA A 118 2.56 -2.25 -7.31
CA ALA A 118 3.73 -1.46 -6.98
C ALA A 118 4.72 -2.30 -6.19
N SER A 119 5.98 -2.27 -6.64
CA SER A 119 7.11 -2.83 -5.91
C SER A 119 8.03 -1.69 -5.45
N GLY A 120 8.71 -1.90 -4.32
CA GLY A 120 9.65 -0.95 -3.69
C GLY A 120 10.83 -0.47 -4.56
N ALA A 121 10.91 -0.92 -5.81
CA ALA A 121 11.85 -0.41 -6.82
C ALA A 121 11.36 0.89 -7.51
N THR A 122 10.14 1.33 -7.21
CA THR A 122 9.54 2.56 -7.73
C THR A 122 9.38 3.53 -6.58
N GLY A 123 9.92 4.75 -6.71
CA GLY A 123 9.69 5.82 -5.72
C GLY A 123 8.19 6.12 -5.52
N PRO A 124 7.84 7.10 -4.67
CA PRO A 124 6.44 7.44 -4.47
C PRO A 124 5.72 7.67 -5.81
N PHE A 125 4.58 7.04 -6.00
CA PHE A 125 3.79 7.16 -7.23
C PHE A 125 2.35 7.54 -6.92
N TYR A 126 1.71 8.20 -7.87
CA TYR A 126 0.31 8.58 -7.79
C TYR A 126 -0.50 7.74 -8.79
N CYS A 127 -1.61 7.16 -8.34
CA CYS A 127 -2.55 6.48 -9.22
C CYS A 127 -3.79 7.36 -9.47
N PRO A 128 -4.03 7.83 -10.71
CA PRO A 128 -5.20 8.68 -10.99
C PRO A 128 -6.55 7.98 -10.83
N LEU A 129 -6.58 6.65 -10.86
CA LEU A 129 -7.82 5.86 -10.80
C LEU A 129 -8.43 5.78 -9.39
N ASP A 130 -7.61 5.88 -8.35
CA ASP A 130 -8.05 5.95 -6.95
C ASP A 130 -7.70 7.28 -6.27
N GLN A 131 -6.96 8.16 -6.96
CA GLN A 131 -6.46 9.43 -6.45
C GLN A 131 -5.56 9.27 -5.21
N GLN A 132 -4.86 8.15 -5.12
CA GLN A 132 -3.98 7.85 -4.00
C GLN A 132 -2.50 8.03 -4.36
N ALA A 133 -1.72 8.50 -3.40
CA ALA A 133 -0.27 8.48 -3.44
C ALA A 133 0.22 7.26 -2.66
N TYR A 134 1.19 6.54 -3.19
CA TYR A 134 1.69 5.30 -2.62
C TYR A 134 3.16 5.45 -2.27
N LEU A 135 3.54 5.03 -1.07
CA LEU A 135 4.89 5.21 -0.57
C LEU A 135 5.37 3.96 0.18
N ASP A 136 6.48 3.38 -0.32
CA ASP A 136 7.17 2.30 0.36
C ASP A 136 8.07 2.86 1.46
N THR A 137 7.80 2.47 2.70
CA THR A 137 8.62 2.92 3.84
C THR A 137 9.88 2.08 4.05
N GLU A 138 10.02 0.90 3.42
CA GLU A 138 11.30 0.17 3.42
C GLU A 138 12.36 0.92 2.62
N PHE A 139 11.95 1.64 1.57
CA PHE A 139 12.86 2.47 0.77
C PHE A 139 13.50 3.58 1.61
N PHE A 140 12.85 4.06 2.67
CA PHE A 140 13.45 5.06 3.57
C PHE A 140 14.68 4.53 4.29
N ALA A 141 14.64 3.27 4.74
CA ALA A 141 15.82 2.64 5.32
C ALA A 141 16.95 2.48 4.29
N THR A 142 16.60 2.25 3.02
CA THR A 142 17.58 2.18 1.92
C THR A 142 18.22 3.55 1.66
N LEU A 143 17.42 4.62 1.63
CA LEU A 143 17.92 5.99 1.48
C LEU A 143 18.86 6.37 2.64
N GLU A 144 18.46 6.10 3.89
CA GLU A 144 19.28 6.38 5.08
C GLU A 144 20.62 5.61 5.03
N GLN A 145 20.58 4.32 4.64
CA GLN A 145 21.78 3.49 4.58
C GLN A 145 22.73 3.88 3.44
N GLN A 146 22.21 4.32 2.29
CA GLN A 146 23.01 4.59 1.10
C GLN A 146 23.41 6.06 0.93
N LEU A 147 22.61 7.00 1.45
CA LEU A 147 22.76 8.43 1.17
C LEU A 147 23.03 9.30 2.42
N GLY A 148 22.87 8.75 3.64
CA GLY A 148 23.14 9.44 4.91
C GLY A 148 22.06 10.43 5.32
#